data_AF-A0AAP9S8F6-F1
#
_entry.id   AF-A0AAP9S8F6-F1
#
_cell.length_a   1.000
_cell.length_b   1.000
_cell.length_c   1.000
_cell.angle_alpha   90.00
_cell.angle_beta   90.00
_cell.angle_gamma   90.00
#
_symmetry.space_group_name_H-M   'P 1'
#
loop_
_entity.id
_entity.type
_entity.pdbx_description
1 polymer ?
#
loop_
_entity_poly.entity_id
_entity_poly.type
_entity_poly.pdbx_seq_one_letter_code
_entity_poly.pdbx_strand_id
1 'polypeptide(L)'
;MTEIQLKKLLRQLHAAQIQDSLLEECSKISKSNPETLPYSGNVQLRIIGETLNILSRNERFVIETHLVYHHTWTETMTLFSEENGPGCGRSERTLKRIQSRALKKMVNFINRSQLKEYFHKT
;
A
#
# COMPACT_ATOMS: atom_id res chain seq x y z
N MET A 1 -27.27 4.91 13.54
CA MET A 1 -26.19 4.60 12.58
C MET A 1 -26.53 5.24 11.25
N THR A 2 -25.64 6.06 10.68
CA THR A 2 -25.86 6.78 9.41
C THR A 2 -25.02 6.20 8.28
N GLU A 3 -25.34 6.52 7.02
CA GLU A 3 -24.55 6.12 5.84
C GLU A 3 -23.08 6.55 5.97
N ILE A 4 -22.83 7.76 6.49
CA ILE A 4 -21.47 8.28 6.73
C ILE A 4 -20.75 7.44 7.80
N GLN A 5 -21.45 7.07 8.87
CA GLN A 5 -20.90 6.22 9.93
C GLN A 5 -20.58 4.81 9.40
N LEU A 6 -21.46 4.20 8.60
CA LEU A 6 -21.22 2.89 7.99
C LEU A 6 -20.04 2.92 7.02
N LYS A 7 -19.95 3.94 6.15
CA LYS A 7 -18.81 4.14 5.25
C LYS A 7 -17.48 4.26 6.01
N LYS A 8 -17.49 4.90 7.18
CA LYS A 8 -16.31 4.99 8.05
C LYS A 8 -15.95 3.61 8.64
N LEU A 9 -16.93 2.88 9.15
CA LEU A 9 -16.74 1.54 9.71
C LEU A 9 -16.22 0.53 8.66
N LEU A 10 -16.77 0.53 7.44
CA LEU A 10 -16.32 -0.36 6.37
C LEU A 10 -14.86 -0.11 5.98
N ARG A 11 -14.43 1.15 5.94
CA ARG A 11 -13.02 1.50 5.71
C ARG A 11 -12.11 1.01 6.83
N GLN A 12 -12.58 1.05 8.07
CA GLN A 12 -11.84 0.55 9.23
C GLN A 12 -11.78 -0.98 9.24
N LEU A 13 -12.87 -1.66 8.89
CA LEU A 13 -12.95 -3.12 8.79
C LEU A 13 -11.92 -3.67 7.81
N HIS A 14 -11.87 -3.13 6.59
CA HIS A 14 -10.92 -3.58 5.57
C HIS A 14 -9.46 -3.40 6.02
N ALA A 15 -9.15 -2.26 6.64
CA ALA A 15 -7.81 -2.00 7.17
C ALA A 15 -7.44 -2.95 8.33
N ALA A 16 -8.40 -3.26 9.22
CA ALA A 16 -8.20 -4.20 10.31
C ALA A 16 -7.97 -5.63 9.81
N GLN A 17 -8.73 -6.09 8.81
CA GLN A 17 -8.56 -7.41 8.21
C GLN A 17 -7.16 -7.62 7.62
N ILE A 18 -6.63 -6.61 6.92
CA ILE A 18 -5.26 -6.65 6.38
C ILE A 18 -4.24 -6.71 7.53
N GLN A 19 -4.44 -5.92 8.59
CA GLN A 19 -3.54 -5.94 9.74
C GLN A 19 -3.53 -7.30 10.44
N ASP A 20 -4.70 -7.89 10.69
CA ASP A 20 -4.82 -9.19 11.36
C ASP A 20 -4.18 -10.30 10.53
N SER A 21 -4.40 -10.31 9.21
CA SER A 21 -3.76 -11.26 8.27
C SER A 21 -2.24 -11.14 8.32
N LEU A 22 -1.71 -9.91 8.30
CA LEU A 22 -0.28 -9.65 8.38
C LEU A 22 0.34 -10.13 9.70
N LEU A 23 -0.32 -9.85 10.82
CA LEU A 23 0.17 -10.26 12.15
C LEU A 23 0.18 -11.78 12.31
N GLU A 24 -0.88 -12.45 11.87
CA GLU A 24 -0.96 -13.92 11.85
C GLU A 24 0.18 -14.54 11.03
N GLU A 25 0.44 -14.01 9.83
CA GLU A 25 1.54 -14.50 8.99
C GLU A 25 2.92 -14.21 9.58
N CYS A 26 3.15 -13.01 10.12
CA CYS A 26 4.43 -12.67 10.75
C CYS A 26 4.70 -13.57 11.98
N SER A 27 3.65 -13.92 12.74
CA SER A 27 3.75 -14.86 13.85
C SER A 27 4.16 -16.27 13.41
N LYS A 28 3.73 -16.71 12.21
CA LYS A 28 4.08 -18.01 11.62
C LYS A 28 5.52 -18.03 11.12
N ILE A 29 5.96 -16.94 10.48
CA ILE A 29 7.35 -16.79 10.01
C ILE A 29 8.34 -16.85 11.18
N SER A 30 8.00 -16.24 12.32
CA SER A 30 8.82 -16.32 13.55
C SER A 30 8.92 -17.74 14.14
N LYS A 31 8.01 -18.65 13.76
CA LYS A 31 7.92 -20.03 14.29
C LYS A 31 8.42 -21.10 13.30
N SER A 32 8.69 -20.73 12.05
CA SER A 32 9.10 -21.66 10.97
C SER A 32 10.60 -21.68 10.74
N ASN A 33 11.15 -22.87 10.44
CA ASN A 33 12.56 -23.08 10.09
C ASN A 33 12.91 -22.31 8.77
N PRO A 34 14.05 -21.62 8.68
CA PRO A 34 14.36 -20.66 7.61
C PRO A 34 14.56 -21.26 6.19
N GLU A 35 14.50 -22.59 6.02
CA GLU A 35 14.94 -23.26 4.80
C GLU A 35 13.85 -23.49 3.72
N THR A 36 12.59 -23.07 3.92
CA THR A 36 11.48 -23.44 2.99
C THR A 36 10.72 -22.30 2.32
N LEU A 37 11.17 -21.05 2.42
CA LEU A 37 10.47 -19.92 1.80
C LEU A 37 11.29 -19.30 0.65
N PRO A 38 10.80 -19.32 -0.61
CA PRO A 38 11.51 -18.74 -1.76
C PRO A 38 11.61 -17.21 -1.73
N TYR A 39 11.13 -16.55 -0.66
CA TYR A 39 11.11 -15.09 -0.50
C TYR A 39 11.01 -14.68 0.98
N SER A 40 11.76 -15.33 1.88
CA SER A 40 11.78 -15.00 3.33
C SER A 40 12.57 -13.73 3.69
N GLY A 41 12.99 -12.93 2.70
CA GLY A 41 14.08 -11.98 2.89
C GLY A 41 13.77 -10.69 3.66
N ASN A 42 12.53 -10.20 3.70
CA ASN A 42 12.25 -8.98 4.46
C ASN A 42 10.78 -8.85 4.85
N VAL A 43 10.46 -9.06 6.12
CA VAL A 43 9.13 -8.83 6.72
C VAL A 43 8.62 -7.42 6.41
N GLN A 44 9.49 -6.41 6.33
CA GLN A 44 9.13 -5.04 5.96
C GLN A 44 8.61 -4.95 4.53
N LEU A 45 9.23 -5.65 3.57
CA LEU A 45 8.76 -5.67 2.17
C LEU A 45 7.39 -6.34 2.05
N ARG A 46 7.14 -7.41 2.82
CA ARG A 46 5.81 -8.05 2.89
C ARG A 46 4.77 -7.09 3.47
N ILE A 47 5.09 -6.42 4.59
CA ILE A 47 4.20 -5.41 5.18
C ILE A 47 3.91 -4.28 4.18
N ILE A 48 4.94 -3.78 3.46
CA ILE A 48 4.77 -2.76 2.43
C ILE A 48 3.84 -3.26 1.31
N GLY A 49 4.05 -4.49 0.83
CA GLY A 49 3.23 -5.11 -0.22
C GLY A 49 1.76 -5.17 0.17
N GLU A 50 1.45 -5.68 1.36
CA GLU A 50 0.06 -5.74 1.85
C GLU A 50 -0.53 -4.35 2.15
N THR A 51 0.30 -3.40 2.59
CA THR A 51 -0.14 -2.02 2.81
C THR A 51 -0.57 -1.34 1.50
N LEU A 52 -0.18 -1.83 0.32
CA LEU A 52 -0.73 -1.32 -0.94
C LEU A 52 -2.24 -1.58 -1.07
N ASN A 53 -2.78 -2.62 -0.42
CA ASN A 53 -4.20 -2.98 -0.51
C ASN A 53 -5.12 -1.95 0.16
N ILE A 54 -4.61 -1.08 1.04
CA ILE A 54 -5.42 0.00 1.64
C ILE A 54 -5.58 1.23 0.74
N LEU A 55 -4.85 1.29 -0.37
CA LEU A 55 -4.87 2.41 -1.31
C LEU A 55 -6.06 2.29 -2.29
N SER A 56 -6.55 3.44 -2.77
CA SER A 56 -7.46 3.43 -3.92
C SER A 56 -6.74 2.97 -5.19
N ARG A 57 -7.48 2.52 -6.21
CA ARG A 57 -6.92 2.10 -7.52
C ARG A 57 -5.88 3.07 -8.07
N ASN A 58 -6.19 4.37 -8.09
CA ASN A 58 -5.29 5.39 -8.64
C ASN A 58 -4.08 5.65 -7.74
N GLU A 59 -4.24 5.56 -6.42
CA GLU A 59 -3.12 5.69 -5.49
C GLU A 59 -2.15 4.52 -5.64
N ARG A 60 -2.68 3.29 -5.68
CA ARG A 60 -1.91 2.07 -5.88
C ARG A 60 -1.17 2.11 -7.22
N PHE A 61 -1.88 2.43 -8.30
CA PHE A 61 -1.28 2.55 -9.64
C PHE A 61 -0.09 3.50 -9.64
N VAL A 62 -0.24 4.72 -9.10
CA VAL A 62 0.85 5.71 -9.09
C VAL A 62 2.05 5.24 -8.25
N ILE A 63 1.81 4.53 -7.14
CA ILE A 63 2.89 3.96 -6.31
C ILE A 63 3.62 2.85 -7.07
N GLU A 64 2.88 1.89 -7.64
CA GLU A 64 3.46 0.76 -8.36
C GLU A 64 4.25 1.24 -9.58
N THR A 65 3.64 2.03 -10.46
CA THR A 65 4.28 2.50 -11.70
C THR A 65 5.51 3.35 -11.42
N HIS A 66 5.41 4.39 -10.58
CA HIS A 66 6.51 5.33 -10.40
C HIS A 66 7.58 4.85 -9.39
N LEU A 67 7.19 4.22 -8.28
CA LEU A 67 8.14 3.89 -7.21
C LEU A 67 8.59 2.43 -7.24
N VAL A 68 7.71 1.48 -7.60
CA VAL A 68 8.04 0.05 -7.61
C VAL A 68 8.70 -0.34 -8.94
N TYR A 69 8.14 0.11 -10.06
CA TYR A 69 8.66 -0.15 -11.41
C TYR A 69 9.59 0.94 -11.95
N HIS A 70 9.85 1.97 -11.14
CA HIS A 70 10.82 3.03 -11.44
C HIS A 70 10.57 3.82 -12.74
N HIS A 71 9.32 3.89 -13.20
CA HIS A 71 8.98 4.72 -14.36
C HIS A 71 9.17 6.20 -14.08
N THR A 72 9.57 6.94 -15.12
CA THR A 72 9.62 8.40 -15.07
C THR A 72 8.22 8.99 -14.90
N TRP A 73 8.13 10.27 -14.51
CA TRP A 73 6.85 10.97 -14.47
C TRP A 73 6.16 11.01 -15.84
N THR A 74 6.91 11.17 -16.92
CA THR A 74 6.39 11.17 -18.29
C THR A 74 5.76 9.82 -18.62
N GLU A 75 6.47 8.72 -18.39
CA GLU A 75 5.95 7.36 -18.60
C GLU A 75 4.73 7.08 -17.72
N THR A 76 4.79 7.48 -16.45
CA THR A 76 3.68 7.29 -15.51
C THR A 76 2.42 8.04 -15.96
N MET A 77 2.54 9.25 -16.53
CA MET A 77 1.39 9.98 -17.08
C MET A 77 0.78 9.30 -18.29
N THR A 78 1.61 8.77 -19.18
CA THR A 78 1.17 8.03 -20.37
C THR A 78 0.39 6.79 -19.94
N LEU A 79 0.98 5.93 -19.11
CA LEU A 79 0.35 4.71 -18.60
C LEU A 79 -0.92 5.02 -17.80
N PHE A 80 -0.92 6.09 -17.00
CA PHE A 80 -2.12 6.49 -16.24
C PHE A 80 -3.28 6.85 -17.17
N SER A 81 -2.99 7.51 -18.30
CA SER A 81 -4.00 7.91 -19.27
C SER A 81 -4.56 6.70 -20.00
N GLU A 82 -3.70 5.73 -20.34
CA GLU A 82 -4.09 4.46 -20.99
C GLU A 82 -4.99 3.62 -20.08
N GLU A 83 -4.62 3.44 -18.81
CA GLU A 83 -5.35 2.60 -17.84
C GLU A 83 -6.73 3.17 -17.43
N ASN A 84 -6.90 4.49 -17.52
CA ASN A 84 -8.13 5.18 -17.10
C ASN A 84 -9.02 5.63 -18.27
N GLY A 85 -8.57 5.43 -19.51
CA GLY A 85 -9.30 5.74 -20.72
C GLY A 85 -9.10 7.16 -21.27
N PRO A 86 -9.54 7.41 -22.52
CA PRO A 86 -9.29 8.67 -23.23
C PRO A 86 -9.80 9.88 -22.45
N GLY A 87 -8.97 10.91 -22.30
CA GLY A 87 -9.31 12.16 -21.59
C GLY A 87 -9.15 12.12 -20.06
N CYS A 88 -8.81 10.97 -19.48
CA CYS A 88 -8.54 10.84 -18.03
C CYS A 88 -7.11 11.24 -17.63
N GLY A 89 -6.33 11.79 -18.57
CA GLY A 89 -4.96 12.23 -18.35
C GLY A 89 -4.82 13.20 -17.17
N ARG A 90 -3.74 13.05 -16.43
CA ARG A 90 -3.42 13.88 -15.26
C ARG A 90 -2.06 14.52 -15.45
N SER A 91 -1.94 15.78 -15.06
CA SER A 91 -0.65 16.45 -15.01
C SER A 91 0.27 15.78 -13.97
N GLU A 92 1.58 15.88 -14.20
CA GLU A 92 2.61 15.40 -13.28
C GLU A 92 2.38 15.91 -11.85
N ARG A 93 2.05 17.20 -11.70
CA ARG A 93 1.71 17.81 -10.40
C ARG A 93 0.58 17.06 -9.69
N THR A 94 -0.42 16.61 -10.44
CA THR A 94 -1.55 15.87 -9.89
C THR A 94 -1.14 14.47 -9.45
N LEU A 95 -0.34 13.77 -10.27
CA LEU A 95 0.17 12.44 -9.93
C LEU A 95 1.13 12.48 -8.74
N LYS A 96 2.04 13.45 -8.66
CA LYS A 96 2.87 13.72 -7.47
C LYS A 96 2.03 13.89 -6.22
N ARG A 97 0.95 14.66 -6.29
CA ARG A 97 0.02 14.85 -5.15
C ARG A 97 -0.71 13.56 -4.76
N ILE A 98 -1.07 12.70 -5.73
CA ILE A 98 -1.66 11.38 -5.46
C ILE A 98 -0.63 10.50 -4.74
N GLN A 99 0.61 10.44 -5.25
CA GLN A 99 1.71 9.70 -4.62
C GLN A 99 1.96 10.15 -3.18
N SER A 100 2.09 11.45 -2.92
CA SER A 100 2.31 11.96 -1.57
C SER A 100 1.16 11.61 -0.61
N ARG A 101 -0.09 11.64 -1.08
CA ARG A 101 -1.26 11.23 -0.29
C ARG A 101 -1.25 9.73 0.00
N ALA A 102 -0.91 8.90 -0.99
CA ALA A 102 -0.79 7.47 -0.86
C ALA A 102 0.29 7.09 0.16
N LEU A 103 1.51 7.63 0.01
CA LEU A 103 2.61 7.42 0.96
C LEU A 103 2.21 7.81 2.39
N LYS A 104 1.56 8.97 2.56
CA LYS A 104 1.07 9.40 3.87
C LYS A 104 0.03 8.44 4.45
N LYS A 105 -0.84 7.84 3.64
CA LYS A 105 -1.79 6.81 4.09
C LYS A 105 -1.06 5.56 4.55
N MET A 106 -0.11 5.06 3.76
CA MET A 106 0.68 3.86 4.08
C MET A 106 1.45 4.06 5.39
N VAL A 107 2.19 5.16 5.53
CA VAL A 107 2.94 5.51 6.75
C VAL A 107 2.02 5.62 7.96
N ASN A 108 0.87 6.30 7.82
CA ASN A 108 -0.08 6.41 8.92
C ASN A 108 -0.67 5.07 9.34
N PHE A 109 -0.94 4.16 8.39
CA PHE A 109 -1.45 2.82 8.68
C PHE A 109 -0.41 2.02 9.47
N ILE A 110 0.83 1.96 8.98
CA ILE A 110 1.93 1.26 9.65
C ILE A 110 2.15 1.82 11.05
N ASN A 111 2.31 3.15 11.20
CA ASN A 111 2.64 3.79 12.47
C ASN A 111 1.52 3.73 13.53
N ARG A 112 0.25 3.59 13.11
CA ARG A 112 -0.89 3.46 14.03
C ARG A 112 -1.22 2.01 14.39
N SER A 113 -0.51 1.05 13.80
CA SER A 113 -0.67 -0.38 14.05
C SER A 113 0.51 -0.94 14.86
N GLN A 114 0.41 -2.20 15.26
CA GLN A 114 1.54 -2.94 15.84
C GLN A 114 2.67 -3.18 14.82
N LEU A 115 2.39 -3.02 13.52
CA LEU A 115 3.36 -3.25 12.45
C LEU A 115 4.55 -2.29 12.51
N LYS A 116 4.40 -1.13 13.17
CA LYS A 116 5.48 -0.15 13.34
C LYS A 116 6.75 -0.77 13.92
N GLU A 117 6.62 -1.78 14.78
CA GLU A 117 7.73 -2.44 15.49
C GLU A 117 8.73 -3.10 14.52
N TYR A 118 8.25 -3.53 13.35
CA TYR A 118 9.10 -4.11 12.30
C TYR A 118 9.96 -3.09 11.55
N PHE A 119 9.74 -1.78 11.76
CA PHE A 119 10.45 -0.69 11.10
C PHE A 119 11.39 0.12 12.03
N HIS A 120 11.51 -0.25 13.31
CA HIS A 120 12.26 0.52 14.33
C HIS A 120 13.78 0.22 14.39
N LYS A 121 14.38 -0.35 13.32
CA LYS A 121 15.80 -0.74 13.27
C LYS A 121 16.54 -0.31 11.98
N THR A 122 16.27 0.88 11.48
CA THR A 122 17.13 1.50 10.43
C THR A 122 17.81 2.73 10.99
#